data_AF-A0A1Q7VNN9-F1
#
_entry.id   AF-A0A1Q7VNN9-F1
#
_cell.length_a   1.000
_cell.length_b   1.000
_cell.length_c   1.000
_cell.angle_alpha   90.00
_cell.angle_beta   90.00
_cell.angle_gamma   90.00
#
_symmetry.space_group_name_H-M   'P 1'
#
loop_
_entity.id
_entity.type
_entity.pdbx_description
1 polymer ?
#
loop_
_entity_poly.entity_id
_entity_poly.type
_entity_poly.pdbx_seq_one_letter_code
_entity_poly.pdbx_strand_id
1 'polypeptide(L)'
;MTDVRLGCEAEIRSLDGPILEVKFVEALRVRGCGETELRSQVGANLSSLEAVLGRVGVVKTEPLITVARSKLDSMVQDARARGENPPDMLSWHRLWLARNADVNAAIGQLSARPEVQYVYEVSKDIPPPP
;
A
#
# COMPACT_ATOMS: atom_id res chain seq x y z
N MET A 1 -35.49 10.93 19.50
CA MET A 1 -34.38 10.56 20.38
C MET A 1 -33.49 9.62 19.59
N THR A 2 -32.36 10.18 19.14
CA THR A 2 -31.16 9.59 18.51
C THR A 2 -31.35 8.65 17.31
N ASP A 3 -31.26 9.27 16.13
CA ASP A 3 -30.90 8.68 14.84
C ASP A 3 -29.42 8.27 14.89
N VAL A 4 -29.13 6.97 14.79
CA VAL A 4 -27.76 6.45 14.69
C VAL A 4 -27.42 6.39 13.21
N ARG A 5 -26.84 7.46 12.67
CA ARG A 5 -26.16 7.43 11.37
C ARG A 5 -24.81 6.73 11.51
N LEU A 6 -24.85 5.40 11.45
CA LEU A 6 -23.70 4.56 11.10
C LEU A 6 -23.58 4.55 9.58
N GLY A 7 -22.71 5.39 9.05
CA GLY A 7 -22.43 5.42 7.61
C GLY A 7 -21.22 6.27 7.33
N CYS A 8 -20.05 5.62 7.26
CA CYS A 8 -18.87 6.18 6.62
C CYS A 8 -19.16 6.36 5.12
N GLU A 9 -19.92 7.37 4.75
CA GLU A 9 -19.98 7.84 3.36
C GLU A 9 -18.76 8.75 3.13
N ALA A 10 -17.65 8.13 2.72
CA ALA A 10 -16.62 8.86 2.02
C ALA A 10 -17.17 9.17 0.62
N GLU A 11 -17.23 10.44 0.24
CA GLU A 11 -17.47 10.83 -1.14
C GLU A 11 -16.43 10.12 -2.02
N ILE A 12 -16.88 9.16 -2.83
CA ILE A 12 -16.01 8.43 -3.76
C ILE A 12 -15.56 9.43 -4.82
N ARG A 13 -14.44 10.10 -4.56
CA ARG A 13 -13.69 10.83 -5.57
C ARG A 13 -13.18 9.79 -6.55
N SER A 14 -13.62 9.89 -7.80
CA SER A 14 -13.22 9.03 -8.92
C SER A 14 -11.77 8.54 -8.78
N LEU A 15 -11.59 7.22 -8.68
CA LEU A 15 -10.32 6.51 -8.50
C LEU A 15 -9.46 6.48 -9.79
N ASP A 16 -9.71 7.38 -10.74
CA ASP A 16 -9.01 7.45 -12.03
C ASP A 16 -7.60 8.08 -11.93
N GLY A 17 -7.14 8.40 -10.72
CA GLY A 17 -5.82 8.97 -10.49
C GLY A 17 -4.67 7.99 -10.73
N PRO A 18 -3.43 8.49 -10.73
CA PRO A 18 -2.23 7.65 -10.85
C PRO A 18 -2.18 6.60 -9.74
N ILE A 19 -1.62 5.43 -10.08
CA ILE A 19 -1.43 4.33 -9.13
C ILE A 19 0.06 4.14 -8.93
N LEU A 20 0.48 4.11 -7.67
CA LEU A 20 1.82 3.69 -7.29
C LEU A 20 1.77 2.27 -6.73
N GLU A 21 2.78 1.46 -7.04
CA GLU A 21 3.08 0.24 -6.30
C GLU A 21 4.23 0.53 -5.34
N VAL A 22 4.03 0.15 -4.08
CA VAL A 22 4.95 0.40 -2.98
C VAL A 22 5.25 -0.89 -2.26
N LYS A 23 6.53 -1.15 -2.02
CA LYS A 23 6.99 -2.17 -1.09
C LYS A 23 7.43 -1.51 0.20
N PHE A 24 6.80 -1.84 1.31
CA PHE A 24 7.30 -1.47 2.63
C PHE A 24 8.44 -2.39 3.08
N VAL A 25 9.29 -1.90 3.98
CA VAL A 25 10.35 -2.71 4.59
C VAL A 25 9.74 -3.90 5.34
N GLU A 26 10.15 -5.11 4.96
CA GLU A 26 9.54 -6.36 5.44
C GLU A 26 9.63 -6.52 6.98
N ALA A 27 10.69 -6.00 7.59
CA ALA A 27 10.87 -6.01 9.05
C ALA A 27 9.77 -5.25 9.81
N LEU A 28 9.14 -4.25 9.18
CA LEU A 28 8.08 -3.45 9.78
C LEU A 28 6.70 -4.12 9.70
N ARG A 29 6.55 -5.15 8.86
CA ARG A 29 5.29 -5.88 8.63
C ARG A 29 4.08 -4.94 8.48
N VAL A 30 4.22 -3.93 7.62
CA VAL A 30 3.17 -2.96 7.33
C VAL A 30 2.06 -3.64 6.53
N ARG A 31 0.80 -3.46 6.96
CA ARG A 31 -0.41 -4.03 6.33
C ARG A 31 -1.51 -2.98 6.25
N GLY A 32 -2.39 -3.09 5.25
CA GLY A 32 -3.65 -2.33 5.23
C GLY A 32 -4.62 -2.75 6.34
N CYS A 33 -5.21 -1.76 7.01
CA CYS A 33 -6.27 -1.93 8.02
C CYS A 33 -7.58 -1.19 7.66
N GLY A 34 -7.60 -0.44 6.56
CA GLY A 34 -8.76 0.29 6.05
C GLY A 34 -8.44 0.86 4.66
N GLU A 35 -9.30 1.70 4.09
CA GLU A 35 -9.09 2.25 2.74
C GLU A 35 -7.80 3.06 2.63
N THR A 36 -7.35 3.74 3.68
CA THR A 36 -6.09 4.50 3.70
C THR A 36 -5.22 4.20 4.91
N GLU A 37 -5.69 3.31 5.80
CA GLU A 37 -5.03 3.03 7.06
C GLU A 37 -3.99 1.92 6.88
N LEU A 38 -2.78 2.19 7.35
CA LEU A 38 -1.69 1.23 7.40
C LEU A 38 -1.31 0.95 8.85
N ARG A 39 -0.97 -0.30 9.16
CA ARG A 39 -0.54 -0.69 10.50
C ARG A 39 0.70 -1.56 10.45
N SER A 40 1.64 -1.28 11.35
CA SER A 40 2.76 -2.19 11.63
C SER A 40 2.30 -3.31 12.55
N GLN A 41 2.45 -4.57 12.12
CA GLN A 41 2.17 -5.72 12.99
C GLN A 41 3.23 -5.94 14.07
N VAL A 42 4.38 -5.26 13.99
CA VAL A 42 5.42 -5.30 15.04
C VAL A 42 5.34 -4.09 15.98
N GLY A 43 4.32 -3.25 15.84
CA GLY A 43 4.11 -2.08 16.70
C GLY A 43 5.00 -0.87 16.39
N ALA A 44 5.62 -0.81 15.21
CA ALA A 44 6.37 0.36 14.78
C ALA A 44 5.41 1.56 14.58
N ASN A 45 5.86 2.76 14.95
CA ASN A 45 5.11 3.98 14.72
C ASN A 45 5.17 4.39 13.23
N LEU A 46 4.02 4.51 12.58
CA LEU A 46 3.89 4.89 11.17
C LEU A 46 3.37 6.32 10.97
N SER A 47 3.23 7.14 12.02
CA SER A 47 2.62 8.47 11.93
C SER A 47 3.31 9.39 10.92
N SER A 48 4.64 9.29 10.80
CA SER A 48 5.40 10.06 9.81
C SER A 48 5.09 9.62 8.38
N LEU A 49 4.93 8.32 8.15
CA LEU A 49 4.53 7.76 6.86
C LEU A 49 3.10 8.18 6.52
N GLU A 50 2.16 8.04 7.46
CA GLU A 50 0.76 8.45 7.30
C GLU A 50 0.64 9.94 6.93
N ALA A 51 1.42 10.80 7.59
CA ALA A 51 1.48 12.22 7.26
C ALA A 51 2.00 12.48 5.84
N VAL A 52 2.97 11.68 5.36
CA VAL A 52 3.45 11.77 3.97
C VAL A 52 2.38 11.28 3.00
N LEU A 53 1.71 10.16 3.27
CA LEU A 53 0.62 9.64 2.43
C LEU A 53 -0.49 10.67 2.25
N GLY A 54 -0.90 11.34 3.34
CA GLY A 54 -1.86 12.44 3.28
C GLY A 54 -1.34 13.63 2.48
N ARG A 55 -0.08 14.03 2.66
CA ARG A 55 0.53 15.17 1.94
C ARG A 55 0.65 14.94 0.43
N VAL A 56 1.01 13.72 0.01
CA VAL A 56 1.15 13.37 -1.41
C VAL A 56 -0.20 13.02 -2.06
N GLY A 57 -1.29 13.08 -1.29
CA GLY A 57 -2.64 12.91 -1.80
C GLY A 57 -3.03 11.46 -2.08
N VAL A 58 -2.54 10.51 -1.27
CA VAL A 58 -3.04 9.13 -1.32
C VAL A 58 -4.49 9.12 -0.84
N VAL A 59 -5.39 8.62 -1.69
CA VAL A 59 -6.82 8.50 -1.41
C VAL A 59 -7.25 7.07 -1.13
N LYS A 60 -6.42 6.09 -1.52
CA LYS A 60 -6.69 4.68 -1.28
C LYS A 60 -5.40 3.88 -1.22
N THR A 61 -5.38 2.84 -0.38
CA THR A 61 -4.30 1.88 -0.17
C THR A 61 -4.89 0.48 -0.19
N GLU A 62 -4.33 -0.42 -0.99
CA GLU A 62 -4.73 -1.83 -1.01
C GLU A 62 -3.52 -2.75 -1.00
N PRO A 63 -3.61 -3.94 -0.40
CA PRO A 63 -2.58 -4.96 -0.57
C PRO A 63 -2.50 -5.38 -2.04
N LEU A 64 -1.28 -5.49 -2.58
CA LEU A 64 -1.08 -5.96 -3.96
C LEU A 64 -1.50 -7.43 -4.13
N ILE A 65 -1.32 -8.21 -3.07
CA ILE A 65 -1.60 -9.65 -3.06
C ILE A 65 -2.72 -9.94 -2.06
N THR A 66 -3.80 -10.50 -2.58
CA THR A 66 -5.00 -10.86 -1.83
C THR A 66 -5.10 -12.39 -1.72
N VAL A 67 -4.17 -12.98 -0.98
CA VAL A 67 -4.26 -14.40 -0.59
C VAL A 67 -4.64 -14.54 0.87
N ALA A 68 -5.36 -15.61 1.20
CA ALA A 68 -5.65 -15.94 2.60
C ALA A 68 -4.34 -16.06 3.39
N ARG A 69 -4.28 -15.42 4.55
CA ARG A 69 -3.07 -15.38 5.39
C ARG A 69 -2.54 -16.78 5.70
N SER A 70 -3.44 -17.69 6.06
CA SER A 70 -3.12 -19.09 6.33
C SER A 70 -2.47 -19.81 5.14
N LYS A 71 -2.91 -19.50 3.92
CA LYS A 71 -2.34 -20.09 2.71
C LYS A 71 -0.92 -19.57 2.47
N LEU A 72 -0.69 -18.28 2.66
CA LEU A 72 0.65 -17.71 2.53
C LEU A 72 1.60 -18.24 3.61
N ASP A 73 1.13 -18.34 4.86
CA ASP A 73 1.93 -18.89 5.95
C ASP A 73 2.33 -20.35 5.68
N SER A 74 1.44 -21.17 5.12
CA SER A 74 1.76 -22.53 4.66
C SER A 74 2.83 -22.53 3.56
N MET A 75 2.71 -21.66 2.54
CA MET A 75 3.72 -21.56 1.48
C MET A 75 5.09 -21.12 2.02
N VAL A 76 5.12 -20.21 2.99
CA VAL A 76 6.34 -19.76 3.65
C VAL A 76 6.97 -20.88 4.48
N GLN A 77 6.16 -21.66 5.19
CA GLN A 77 6.65 -22.83 5.94
C GLN A 77 7.26 -23.89 5.01
N ASP A 78 6.59 -24.20 3.91
CA ASP A 78 7.09 -25.17 2.91
C ASP A 78 8.42 -24.72 2.30
N ALA A 79 8.57 -23.43 1.99
CA ALA A 79 9.81 -22.88 1.46
C ALA A 79 10.96 -22.96 2.49
N ARG A 80 10.68 -22.61 3.74
CA ARG A 80 11.67 -22.72 4.84
C ARG A 80 12.09 -24.16 5.10
N ALA A 81 11.18 -25.13 4.96
CA ALA A 81 11.51 -26.54 5.08
C ALA A 81 12.48 -27.02 3.99
N ARG A 82 12.54 -26.33 2.84
CA ARG A 82 13.54 -26.53 1.78
C ARG A 82 14.82 -25.71 1.96
N GLY A 83 14.96 -24.96 3.05
CA GLY A 83 16.11 -24.08 3.31
C GLY A 83 16.03 -22.72 2.60
N GLU A 84 14.87 -22.37 2.04
CA GLU A 84 14.66 -21.08 1.38
C GLU A 84 14.17 -20.02 2.40
N ASN A 85 14.48 -18.74 2.14
CA ASN A 85 13.89 -17.62 2.88
C ASN A 85 13.08 -16.75 1.92
N PRO A 86 11.79 -17.06 1.69
CA PRO A 86 10.97 -16.31 0.74
C PRO A 86 10.73 -14.88 1.23
N PRO A 87 10.61 -13.91 0.31
CA PRO A 87 10.29 -12.52 0.66
C PRO A 87 8.88 -12.40 1.24
N ASP A 88 8.65 -11.40 2.09
CA ASP A 88 7.30 -11.06 2.58
C ASP A 88 6.47 -10.36 1.50
N MET A 89 5.76 -11.17 0.73
CA MET A 89 4.89 -10.73 -0.35
C MET A 89 3.76 -9.79 0.09
N LEU A 90 3.35 -9.80 1.37
CA LEU A 90 2.30 -8.90 1.90
C LEU A 90 2.82 -7.51 2.28
N SER A 91 4.10 -7.24 2.05
CA SER A 91 4.66 -5.90 2.20
C SER A 91 4.36 -5.00 0.98
N TRP A 92 3.87 -5.58 -0.11
CA TRP A 92 3.49 -4.85 -1.33
C TRP A 92 2.06 -4.31 -1.27
N HIS A 93 1.91 -3.04 -1.63
CA HIS A 93 0.64 -2.32 -1.66
C HIS A 93 0.52 -1.48 -2.94
N ARG A 94 -0.73 -1.22 -3.35
CA ARG A 94 -1.08 -0.19 -4.33
C ARG A 94 -1.59 1.04 -3.60
N LEU A 95 -1.12 2.20 -4.02
CA LEU A 95 -1.57 3.50 -3.54
C LEU A 95 -2.22 4.24 -4.72
N TRP A 96 -3.47 4.66 -4.56
CA TRP A 96 -4.12 5.55 -5.51
C TRP A 96 -3.90 6.98 -5.06
N LEU A 97 -3.38 7.79 -5.97
CA LEU A 97 -3.27 9.22 -5.76
C LEU A 97 -4.54 9.93 -6.22
N ALA A 98 -4.80 11.11 -5.67
CA ALA A 98 -5.80 12.02 -6.22
C ALA A 98 -5.46 12.33 -7.69
N ARG A 99 -6.49 12.58 -8.52
CA ARG A 99 -6.37 12.78 -9.98
C ARG A 99 -5.28 13.77 -10.42
N ASN A 100 -5.05 14.82 -9.62
CA ASN A 100 -4.12 15.90 -9.95
C ASN A 100 -2.82 15.85 -9.11
N ALA A 101 -2.54 14.72 -8.45
CA ALA A 101 -1.34 14.58 -7.64
C ALA A 101 -0.09 14.57 -8.52
N ASP A 102 0.97 15.20 -8.03
CA ASP A 102 2.29 15.15 -8.65
C ASP A 102 2.94 13.80 -8.34
N VAL A 103 2.93 12.91 -9.34
CA VAL A 103 3.47 11.55 -9.25
C VAL A 103 4.96 11.55 -8.91
N ASN A 104 5.75 12.41 -9.56
CA ASN A 104 7.20 12.45 -9.34
C ASN A 104 7.53 12.96 -7.95
N ALA A 105 6.83 14.00 -7.47
CA ALA A 105 6.99 14.48 -6.11
C ALA A 105 6.52 13.43 -5.08
N ALA A 106 5.45 12.68 -5.37
CA ALA A 106 4.99 11.59 -4.52
C ALA A 106 6.04 10.47 -4.40
N ILE A 107 6.59 10.00 -5.52
CA ILE A 107 7.67 9.01 -5.56
C ILE A 107 8.90 9.52 -4.80
N GLY A 108 9.30 10.77 -5.02
CA GLY A 108 10.45 11.37 -4.32
C GLY A 108 10.26 11.42 -2.81
N GLN A 109 9.08 11.83 -2.34
CA GLN A 109 8.78 11.90 -0.90
C GLN A 109 8.65 10.52 -0.26
N LEU A 110 8.04 9.55 -0.95
CA LEU A 110 7.88 8.18 -0.46
C LEU A 110 9.20 7.42 -0.47
N SER A 111 10.04 7.57 -1.51
CA SER A 111 11.34 6.88 -1.58
C SER A 111 12.33 7.37 -0.52
N ALA A 112 12.16 8.60 0.00
CA ALA A 112 12.95 9.12 1.11
C ALA A 112 12.53 8.56 2.49
N ARG A 113 11.49 7.72 2.56
CA ARG A 113 10.98 7.19 3.82
C ARG A 113 11.73 5.91 4.25
N PRO A 114 12.18 5.81 5.52
CA PRO A 114 12.78 4.59 6.04
C PRO A 114 11.80 3.41 6.08
N GLU A 115 10.49 3.65 5.98
CA GLU A 115 9.46 2.61 5.93
C GLU A 115 9.29 2.01 4.52
N VAL A 116 9.74 2.71 3.48
CA VAL A 116 9.55 2.34 2.07
C VAL A 116 10.83 1.75 1.50
N GLN A 117 10.75 0.53 0.97
CA GLN A 117 11.85 -0.13 0.28
C GLN A 117 11.87 0.20 -1.22
N TYR A 118 10.70 0.18 -1.86
CA TYR A 118 10.52 0.50 -3.27
C TYR A 118 9.22 1.26 -3.49
N VAL A 119 9.22 2.16 -4.47
CA VAL A 119 8.02 2.85 -4.95
C VAL A 119 8.19 3.15 -6.43
N TYR A 120 7.18 2.84 -7.24
CA TYR A 120 7.14 3.15 -8.67
C TYR A 120 5.71 3.41 -9.13
N GLU A 121 5.59 4.19 -10.21
CA GLU A 121 4.32 4.36 -10.91
C GLU A 121 3.98 3.09 -11.70
N VAL A 122 2.70 2.70 -11.64
CA VAL A 122 2.16 1.68 -12.53
C VAL A 122 1.90 2.34 -13.89
N SER A 123 2.81 2.15 -14.84
CA SER A 123 2.61 2.64 -16.21
C SER A 123 1.33 2.02 -16.80
N LYS A 124 0.41 2.86 -17.28
CA LYS A 124 -0.64 2.44 -18.20
C LYS A 124 -0.01 2.24 -19.58
N ASP A 125 -0.31 1.10 -20.21
CA ASP A 125 0.16 0.64 -21.53
C ASP A 125 0.87 1.67 -22.43
N ILE A 126 2.08 1.32 -22.86
CA ILE A 126 2.66 1.91 -24.06
C ILE A 126 1.85 1.35 -25.24
N PRO A 127 1.16 2.16 -26.05
CA PRO A 127 0.41 1.65 -27.19
C PRO A 127 1.36 0.88 -28.14
N PRO A 128 0.89 -0.21 -28.79
CA PRO A 128 1.71 -0.91 -29.77
C PRO A 128 2.15 0.06 -30.88
N PRO A 129 3.38 -0.06 -31.41
CA PRO A 129 3.83 0.80 -32.50
C PRO A 129 2.94 0.63 -33.75
N PRO A 130 2.81 1.69 -34.59
CA PRO A 130 1.96 1.68 -35.78
C PRO A 130 2.37 0.66 -36.83
#